data_AF-A0A534NLD9-F1
#
_entry.id   AF-A0A534NLD9-F1
#
_cell.length_a   1.000
_cell.length_b   1.000
_cell.length_c   1.000
_cell.angle_alpha   90.00
_cell.angle_beta   90.00
_cell.angle_gamma   90.00
#
_symmetry.space_group_name_H-M   'P 1'
#
loop_
_entity.id
_entity.type
_entity.pdbx_description
1 polymer ?
#
loop_
_entity_poly.entity_id
_entity_poly.type
_entity_poly.pdbx_seq_one_letter_code
_entity_poly.pdbx_strand_id
1 'polypeptide(L)'
;MVTAVIYDLDGTLVDSRADIADSVNAMLSTLGLPERDEREIWSFIGEGAERLVRRSLGSSHDHLFAEAIKEWHVEYARRLVAKTRPYPG
;
A
#
# COMPACT_ATOMS: atom_id res chain seq x y z
N MET A 1 22.00 -22.01 -19.37
CA MET A 1 21.02 -22.55 -18.40
C MET A 1 20.70 -21.46 -17.40
N VAL A 2 19.43 -21.25 -17.07
CA VAL A 2 19.03 -20.41 -15.93
C VAL A 2 19.18 -21.24 -14.66
N THR A 3 19.84 -20.70 -13.64
CA THR A 3 20.16 -21.40 -12.38
C THR A 3 19.41 -20.85 -11.17
N ALA A 4 18.71 -19.72 -11.31
CA ALA A 4 17.92 -19.11 -10.26
C ALA A 4 16.76 -18.28 -10.83
N VAL A 5 15.68 -18.17 -10.05
CA VAL A 5 14.54 -17.29 -10.28
C VAL A 5 14.22 -16.56 -8.98
N ILE A 6 13.97 -15.25 -9.05
CA ILE A 6 13.52 -14.43 -7.92
C ILE A 6 12.10 -13.98 -8.24
N TYR A 7 11.20 -14.17 -7.29
CA TYR A 7 9.83 -13.69 -7.38
C TYR A 7 9.65 -12.52 -6.44
N ASP A 8 8.94 -11.50 -6.93
CA ASP A 8 8.31 -10.52 -6.06
C ASP A 8 7.16 -11.18 -5.28
N LEU A 9 6.73 -10.58 -4.18
CA LEU A 9 5.67 -11.11 -3.31
C LEU A 9 4.32 -10.47 -3.65
N ASP A 10 4.19 -9.18 -3.36
CA ASP A 10 2.95 -8.43 -3.45
C ASP A 10 2.54 -8.22 -4.91
N GLY A 11 1.33 -8.64 -5.28
CA GLY A 11 0.87 -8.57 -6.66
C GLY A 11 1.49 -9.61 -7.61
N THR A 12 2.40 -10.46 -7.11
CA THR A 12 2.99 -11.58 -7.88
C THR A 12 2.59 -12.93 -7.31
N LEU A 13 2.94 -13.22 -6.05
CA LEU A 13 2.59 -14.48 -5.37
C LEU A 13 1.31 -14.35 -4.53
N VAL A 14 1.05 -13.15 -4.00
CA VAL A 14 -0.12 -12.86 -3.17
C VAL A 14 -0.90 -11.67 -3.69
N ASP A 15 -2.22 -11.73 -3.58
CA ASP A 15 -3.10 -10.57 -3.72
C ASP A 15 -3.24 -9.87 -2.36
N SER A 16 -2.35 -8.92 -2.10
CA SER A 16 -2.32 -8.09 -0.88
C SER A 16 -2.91 -6.69 -1.07
N ARG A 17 -3.44 -6.41 -2.26
CA ARG A 17 -3.85 -5.05 -2.67
C ARG A 17 -4.93 -4.45 -1.78
N ALA A 18 -5.85 -5.27 -1.29
CA ALA A 18 -6.93 -4.84 -0.41
C ALA A 18 -6.41 -4.40 0.97
N ASP A 19 -5.48 -5.15 1.57
CA ASP A 19 -4.89 -4.78 2.86
C ASP A 19 -4.04 -3.50 2.73
N ILE A 20 -3.29 -3.37 1.63
CA ILE A 20 -2.52 -2.16 1.34
C ILE A 20 -3.45 -0.94 1.19
N ALA A 21 -4.57 -1.09 0.47
CA ALA A 21 -5.54 -0.01 0.28
C ALA A 21 -6.24 0.39 1.59
N ASP A 22 -6.66 -0.58 2.40
CA ASP A 22 -7.23 -0.33 3.73
C ASP A 22 -6.25 0.44 4.62
N SER A 23 -4.96 0.08 4.60
CA SER A 23 -3.92 0.77 5.39
C SER A 23 -3.66 2.20 4.91
N VAL A 24 -3.75 2.45 3.59
CA VAL A 24 -3.69 3.82 3.04
C VAL A 24 -4.89 4.64 3.49
N ASN A 25 -6.11 4.11 3.39
CA ASN A 25 -7.31 4.85 3.78
C ASN A 25 -7.37 5.07 5.30
N ALA A 26 -6.91 4.12 6.11
CA ALA A 26 -6.75 4.31 7.54
C ALA A 26 -5.75 5.45 7.86
N MET A 27 -4.60 5.47 7.18
CA MET A 27 -3.63 6.57 7.29
C MET A 27 -4.24 7.92 6.90
N LEU A 28 -4.96 8.00 5.77
CA LEU A 28 -5.63 9.24 5.34
C LEU A 28 -6.66 9.71 6.38
N SER A 29 -7.47 8.80 6.90
CA SER A 29 -8.44 9.10 7.95
C SER A 29 -7.78 9.59 9.24
N THR A 30 -6.67 9.00 9.68
CA THR A 30 -5.91 9.46 10.86
C THR A 30 -5.40 10.89 10.68
N LEU A 31 -5.00 11.26 9.46
CA LEU A 31 -4.55 12.60 9.11
C LEU A 31 -5.70 13.60 8.84
N GLY A 32 -6.95 13.17 8.97
CA GLY A 32 -8.13 14.00 8.70
C GLY A 32 -8.34 14.32 7.21
N LEU A 33 -7.78 13.50 6.32
CA LEU A 33 -7.90 13.64 4.87
C LEU A 33 -9.02 12.73 4.32
N PRO A 34 -9.63 13.09 3.18
CA PRO A 34 -10.59 12.21 2.53
C PRO A 34 -9.92 10.92 2.06
N GLU A 35 -10.62 9.81 2.22
CA GLU A 35 -10.24 8.52 1.66
C GLU A 35 -10.23 8.55 0.13
N ARG A 36 -9.51 7.59 -0.46
CA ARG A 36 -9.47 7.38 -1.90
C ARG A 36 -10.15 6.08 -2.30
N ASP A 37 -10.55 6.02 -3.56
CA ASP A 37 -11.06 4.80 -4.16
C ASP A 37 -9.97 3.71 -4.13
N GLU A 38 -10.33 2.49 -3.74
CA GLU A 38 -9.37 1.39 -3.64
C GLU A 38 -8.67 1.11 -4.97
N ARG A 39 -9.37 1.23 -6.12
CA ARG A 39 -8.78 0.99 -7.44
C ARG A 39 -7.76 2.06 -7.80
N GLU A 40 -8.00 3.29 -7.36
CA GLU A 40 -7.01 4.36 -7.49
C GLU A 40 -5.74 4.01 -6.71
N ILE A 41 -5.88 3.59 -5.44
CA ILE A 41 -4.74 3.18 -4.60
C ILE A 41 -4.02 1.97 -5.21
N TRP A 42 -4.75 0.98 -5.74
CA TRP A 42 -4.16 -0.18 -6.38
C TRP A 42 -3.27 0.18 -7.57
N SER A 43 -3.59 1.26 -8.30
CA SER A 43 -2.75 1.75 -9.39
C SER A 43 -1.40 2.32 -8.94
N PHE A 44 -1.20 2.51 -7.63
CA PHE A 44 0.05 3.00 -7.04
C PHE A 44 0.92 1.87 -6.46
N ILE A 45 0.40 0.64 -6.38
CA ILE A 45 1.09 -0.51 -5.79
C ILE A 45 2.17 -1.03 -6.76
N GLY A 46 3.34 -1.39 -6.22
CA GLY A 46 4.47 -1.95 -6.96
C GLY A 46 5.66 -1.00 -7.14
N GLU A 47 5.52 0.30 -6.86
CA GLU A 47 6.63 1.27 -6.98
C GLU A 47 7.32 1.60 -5.63
N GLY A 48 6.97 0.85 -4.58
CA GLY A 48 7.48 1.02 -3.21
C GLY A 48 6.59 1.90 -2.31
N ALA A 49 6.74 1.71 -0.99
CA ALA A 49 5.90 2.34 0.03
C ALA A 49 5.92 3.87 0.00
N GLU A 50 7.08 4.51 -0.22
CA GLU A 50 7.16 5.97 -0.28
C GLU A 50 6.33 6.56 -1.41
N ARG A 51 6.40 5.95 -2.60
CA ARG A 51 5.62 6.40 -3.75
C ARG A 51 4.13 6.17 -3.55
N LEU A 52 3.75 5.03 -2.99
CA LEU A 52 2.37 4.73 -2.60
C LEU A 52 1.81 5.84 -1.70
N VAL A 53 2.52 6.18 -0.62
CA VAL A 53 2.08 7.20 0.33
C VAL A 53 2.04 8.59 -0.29
N ARG A 54 3.09 9.02 -1.02
CA ARG A 54 3.10 10.34 -1.68
C ARG A 54 1.98 10.50 -2.70
N ARG A 55 1.73 9.49 -3.53
CA ARG A 55 0.63 9.52 -4.51
C ARG A 55 -0.73 9.60 -3.81
N SER A 56 -0.89 8.86 -2.71
CA SER A 56 -2.11 8.84 -1.90
C SER A 56 -2.36 10.17 -1.16
N LEU A 57 -1.32 10.87 -0.71
CA LEU A 57 -1.44 12.22 -0.15
C LEU A 57 -1.81 13.26 -1.22
N GLY A 58 -1.23 13.13 -2.41
CA GLY A 58 -1.29 14.16 -3.45
C GLY A 58 -0.38 15.35 -3.16
N SER A 59 -0.12 16.16 -4.18
CA SER A 59 0.86 17.25 -4.12
C SER A 59 0.52 18.34 -3.08
N SER A 60 -0.77 18.58 -2.82
CA SER A 60 -1.21 19.55 -1.82
C SER A 60 -0.86 19.18 -0.38
N HIS A 61 -0.65 17.88 -0.11
CA HIS A 61 -0.40 17.35 1.23
C HIS A 61 0.99 16.73 1.39
N ASP A 62 1.91 16.97 0.45
CA ASP A 62 3.26 16.38 0.50
C ASP A 62 4.04 16.76 1.77
N HIS A 63 3.73 17.92 2.36
CA HIS A 63 4.26 18.37 3.64
C HIS A 63 3.93 17.42 4.82
N LEU A 64 2.90 16.58 4.70
CA LEU A 64 2.53 15.56 5.70
C LEU A 64 3.26 14.23 5.52
N PHE A 65 4.07 14.06 4.48
CA PHE A 65 4.68 12.78 4.12
C PHE A 65 5.40 12.09 5.28
N ALA A 66 6.19 12.83 6.06
CA ALA A 66 6.98 12.27 7.15
C ALA A 66 6.12 11.68 8.28
N GLU A 67 4.91 12.19 8.47
CA GLU A 67 3.93 11.66 9.42
C GLU A 67 3.15 10.51 8.78
N ALA A 68 2.65 10.73 7.56
CA ALA A 68 1.87 9.77 6.80
C ALA A 68 2.60 8.42 6.61
N ILE A 69 3.88 8.43 6.24
CA ILE A 69 4.63 7.19 6.03
C ILE A 69 4.77 6.39 7.33
N LYS A 70 4.83 7.04 8.50
CA LYS A 70 4.89 6.35 9.80
C LYS A 70 3.55 5.72 10.13
N GLU A 71 2.47 6.49 9.96
CA GLU A 71 1.12 6.03 10.22
C GLU A 71 0.73 4.87 9.29
N TRP A 72 1.09 4.97 8.00
CA TRP A 72 0.88 3.87 7.05
C TRP A 72 1.58 2.58 7.49
N HIS A 73 2.83 2.63 7.95
CA HIS A 73 3.52 1.44 8.46
C HIS A 73 2.81 0.83 9.68
N VAL A 74 2.29 1.66 10.58
CA VAL A 74 1.50 1.20 11.75
C VAL A 74 0.24 0.49 11.28
N GLU A 75 -0.52 1.11 10.37
CA GLU A 75 -1.78 0.55 9.88
C GLU A 75 -1.59 -0.67 8.97
N TYR A 76 -0.47 -0.75 8.24
CA TYR A 76 -0.10 -1.91 7.43
C TYR A 76 0.33 -3.11 8.29
N ALA A 77 1.13 -2.88 9.33
CA ALA A 77 1.53 -3.93 10.27
C ALA A 77 0.33 -4.60 10.96
N ARG A 78 -0.78 -3.87 11.15
CA ARG A 78 -2.03 -4.39 11.72
C ARG A 78 -2.84 -5.26 10.75
N ARG A 79 -2.59 -5.17 9.44
CA ARG A 79 -3.45 -5.72 8.38
C ARG A 79 -2.73 -6.66 7.41
N LEU A 80 -1.47 -7.02 7.64
CA LEU A 80 -0.64 -7.82 6.71
C LEU A 80 -1.32 -9.06 6.08
N VAL A 81 -2.24 -9.72 6.79
CA VAL A 81 -2.87 -10.99 6.36
C VAL A 81 -4.40 -10.99 6.46
N ALA A 82 -5.03 -9.83 6.68
CA ALA A 82 -6.47 -9.78 6.94
C ALA A 82 -7.26 -10.19 5.68
N LYS A 83 -6.97 -9.55 4.54
CA LYS A 83 -7.56 -9.83 3.23
C LYS A 83 -6.57 -10.46 2.24
N THR A 84 -5.28 -10.44 2.55
CA THR A 84 -4.22 -10.98 1.69
C THR A 84 -4.37 -12.48 1.48
N ARG A 85 -4.34 -12.94 0.21
CA ARG A 85 -4.44 -14.36 -0.15
C ARG A 85 -3.43 -14.72 -1.24
N PRO A 86 -2.89 -15.95 -1.27
CA PRO A 86 -2.13 -16.43 -2.43
C PRO A 86 -3.00 -16.39 -3.71
N TYR A 87 -2.39 -16.08 -4.85
CA TYR A 87 -3.06 -16.29 -6.14
C TYR A 87 -3.30 -17.80 -6.37
N PRO A 88 -4.36 -18.19 -7.10
CA PRO A 88 -4.76 -19.60 -7.25
C PRO A 88 -3.75 -20.47 -8.02
N GLY A 89 -2.86 -19.88 -8.82
CA GLY A 89 -1.92 -20.59 -9.70
C GLY A 89 -2.44 -20.76 -11.11
#